data_AF-A0A4Q3JEY4-F1
#
_entry.id   AF-A0A4Q3JEY4-F1
#
_cell.length_a   1.000
_cell.length_b   1.000
_cell.length_c   1.000
_cell.angle_alpha   90.00
_cell.angle_beta   90.00
_cell.angle_gamma   90.00
#
_symmetry.space_group_name_H-M   'P 1'
#
loop_
_entity.id
_entity.type
_entity.pdbx_description
1 polymer ?
#
loop_
_entity_poly.entity_id
_entity_poly.type
_entity_poly.pdbx_seq_one_letter_code
_entity_poly.pdbx_strand_id
1 'polypeptide(L)'
;MLGFALAASVSGAALAQDAVKIGLILPMTSPFASTGRQIAAAANLYIQEKGATVAGKKVELIVKDDTGTADVTRRIAQELIVND
;
A
#
# COMPACT_ATOMS: atom_id res chain seq x y z
N MET A 1 -0.10 26.08 -48.73
CA MET A 1 1.18 25.93 -48.01
C MET A 1 0.96 25.04 -46.80
N LEU A 2 1.48 23.82 -46.84
CA LEU A 2 1.48 22.84 -45.75
C LEU A 2 2.28 23.38 -44.56
N GLY A 3 1.78 23.17 -43.34
CA GLY A 3 2.51 23.44 -42.11
C GLY A 3 2.06 22.50 -41.00
N PHE A 4 2.40 21.21 -41.11
CA PHE A 4 2.17 20.21 -40.08
C PHE A 4 3.26 20.36 -39.01
N ALA A 5 2.99 21.12 -37.95
CA ALA A 5 3.91 21.23 -36.82
C ALA A 5 3.76 19.97 -35.94
N LEU A 6 4.69 19.05 -36.10
CA LEU A 6 4.83 17.84 -35.28
C LEU A 6 5.23 18.26 -33.86
N ALA A 7 4.25 18.36 -32.95
CA ALA A 7 4.51 18.53 -31.53
C ALA A 7 5.21 17.26 -31.01
N ALA A 8 6.50 17.37 -30.72
CA ALA A 8 7.28 16.32 -30.10
C ALA A 8 6.71 16.04 -28.70
N SER A 9 5.92 14.97 -28.59
CA SER A 9 5.53 14.37 -27.32
C SER A 9 6.79 13.85 -26.64
N VAL A 10 7.32 14.63 -25.69
CA VAL A 10 8.23 14.12 -24.66
C VAL A 10 7.38 13.17 -23.80
N SER A 11 7.28 11.93 -24.25
CA SER A 11 6.89 10.80 -23.42
C SER A 11 8.04 10.57 -22.44
N GLY A 12 8.09 11.38 -21.38
CA GLY A 12 8.95 11.12 -20.25
C GLY A 12 8.68 9.70 -19.80
N ALA A 13 9.70 8.84 -19.84
CA ALA A 13 9.62 7.49 -19.31
C ALA A 13 9.14 7.63 -17.86
N ALA A 14 7.88 7.25 -17.62
CA ALA A 14 7.38 7.07 -16.27
C ALA A 14 8.20 5.91 -15.70
N LEU A 15 9.30 6.23 -15.02
CA LEU A 15 9.99 5.29 -14.17
C LEU A 15 8.92 4.82 -13.19
N ALA A 16 8.46 3.58 -13.35
CA ALA A 16 7.58 2.95 -12.39
C ALA A 16 8.33 2.96 -11.05
N GLN A 17 8.02 3.94 -10.20
CA GLN A 17 8.63 4.02 -8.89
C GLN A 17 8.07 2.88 -8.07
N ASP A 18 8.97 2.01 -7.58
CA ASP A 18 8.60 0.94 -6.67
C ASP A 18 7.80 1.51 -5.51
N ALA A 19 6.60 0.96 -5.30
CA ALA A 19 5.74 1.34 -4.20
C ALA A 19 6.39 0.96 -2.86
N VAL A 20 6.21 1.80 -1.85
CA VAL A 20 6.51 1.44 -0.47
C VAL A 20 5.33 0.64 0.06
N LYS A 21 5.50 -0.68 0.15
CA LYS A 21 4.51 -1.58 0.72
C LYS A 21 4.62 -1.61 2.24
N ILE A 22 3.49 -1.50 2.91
CA ILE A 22 3.36 -1.54 4.38
C ILE A 22 2.44 -2.70 4.72
N GLY A 23 3.02 -3.78 5.23
CA GLY A 23 2.29 -4.92 5.78
C GLY A 23 1.66 -4.56 7.13
N LEU A 24 0.34 -4.63 7.21
CA LEU A 24 -0.45 -4.36 8.41
C LEU A 24 -1.15 -5.64 8.86
N ILE A 25 -0.52 -6.36 9.80
CA ILE A 25 -1.05 -7.60 10.37
C ILE A 25 -1.91 -7.25 11.58
N LEU A 26 -3.20 -7.56 11.51
CA LEU A 26 -4.18 -7.20 12.53
C LEU A 26 -5.21 -8.32 12.72
N PRO A 27 -5.81 -8.46 13.91
CA PRO A 27 -6.95 -9.35 14.10
C PRO A 27 -8.18 -8.73 13.43
N MET A 28 -8.55 -9.22 12.26
CA MET A 28 -9.72 -8.74 11.51
C MET A 28 -10.97 -9.60 11.76
N THR A 29 -10.80 -10.79 12.35
CA THR A 29 -11.86 -11.72 12.73
C THR A 29 -11.77 -12.13 14.20
N SER A 30 -12.92 -12.12 14.89
CA SER A 30 -13.10 -12.44 16.32
C SER A 30 -12.05 -11.79 17.26
N PRO A 31 -12.12 -12.02 18.58
CA PRO A 31 -12.66 -11.07 19.58
C PRO A 31 -12.22 -9.58 19.47
N PHE A 32 -11.13 -9.26 18.78
CA PHE A 32 -10.56 -7.93 18.57
C PHE A 32 -10.81 -7.34 17.17
N ALA A 33 -11.69 -7.95 16.38
CA ALA A 33 -12.02 -7.52 15.01
C ALA A 33 -12.40 -6.03 14.89
N SER A 34 -13.08 -5.47 15.90
CA SER A 34 -13.40 -4.03 15.92
C SER A 34 -12.15 -3.17 16.00
N THR A 35 -11.20 -3.54 16.87
CA THR A 35 -9.90 -2.88 17.01
C THR A 35 -9.09 -2.97 15.72
N GLY A 36 -8.97 -4.16 15.11
CA GLY A 36 -8.27 -4.33 13.83
C GLY A 36 -8.85 -3.45 12.73
N ARG A 37 -10.18 -3.44 12.56
CA ARG A 37 -10.84 -2.58 11.56
C ARG A 37 -10.64 -1.09 11.84
N GLN A 38 -10.68 -0.66 13.09
CA GLN A 38 -10.44 0.74 13.45
C GLN A 38 -9.01 1.17 13.11
N ILE A 39 -8.00 0.33 13.40
CA ILE A 39 -6.61 0.61 13.04
C ILE A 39 -6.42 0.67 11.52
N ALA A 40 -6.96 -0.29 10.77
CA ALA A 40 -6.88 -0.28 9.30
C ALA A 40 -7.58 0.95 8.70
N ALA A 41 -8.73 1.36 9.24
CA ALA A 41 -9.43 2.56 8.80
C ALA A 41 -8.61 3.83 9.11
N ALA A 42 -8.00 3.93 10.29
CA ALA A 42 -7.15 5.06 10.67
C ALA A 42 -5.91 5.18 9.77
N ALA A 43 -5.25 4.06 9.44
CA ALA A 43 -4.11 4.05 8.52
C ALA A 43 -4.51 4.54 7.12
N ASN A 44 -5.65 4.06 6.61
CA ASN A 44 -6.17 4.51 5.31
C ASN A 44 -6.56 5.99 5.33
N LEU A 45 -7.21 6.46 6.40
CA LEU A 45 -7.55 7.88 6.55
C LEU A 45 -6.30 8.75 6.55
N TYR A 46 -5.25 8.36 7.26
CA TYR A 46 -3.99 9.11 7.27
C TYR A 46 -3.39 9.25 5.86
N ILE A 47 -3.39 8.16 5.08
CA ILE A 47 -2.92 8.17 3.69
C ILE A 47 -3.79 9.10 2.83
N GLN A 48 -5.11 9.11 3.04
CA GLN A 48 -6.02 10.00 2.32
C GLN A 48 -5.77 11.48 2.66
N GLU A 49 -5.54 11.81 3.94
CA GLU A 49 -5.32 13.18 4.40
C GLU A 49 -3.94 13.74 4.04
N LYS A 50 -2.91 12.88 4.02
CA LYS A 50 -1.52 13.31 3.76
C LYS A 50 -1.07 13.08 2.32
N GLY A 51 -1.83 12.33 1.55
CA GLY A 51 -1.47 11.89 0.22
C GLY A 51 -0.73 10.55 0.23
N ALA A 52 -0.91 9.79 -0.84
CA ALA A 52 -0.41 8.43 -0.96
C ALA A 52 1.05 8.33 -1.42
N THR A 53 1.87 9.36 -1.20
CA THR A 53 3.26 9.41 -1.68
C THR A 53 4.21 9.88 -0.59
N VAL A 54 5.28 9.11 -0.36
CA VAL A 54 6.37 9.46 0.57
C VAL A 54 7.69 9.40 -0.18
N ALA A 55 8.49 10.47 -0.12
CA ALA A 55 9.76 10.58 -0.85
C ALA A 55 9.62 10.27 -2.36
N GLY A 56 8.49 10.65 -2.96
CA GLY A 56 8.16 10.36 -4.37
C GLY A 56 7.63 8.96 -4.64
N LYS A 57 7.62 8.03 -3.69
CA LYS A 57 7.11 6.67 -3.88
C LYS A 57 5.67 6.53 -3.39
N LYS A 58 4.83 5.82 -4.15
CA LYS A 58 3.46 5.50 -3.75
C LYS A 58 3.46 4.57 -2.53
N VAL A 59 2.62 4.82 -1.54
CA VAL A 59 2.41 3.93 -0.39
C VAL A 59 1.29 2.93 -0.73
N GLU A 60 1.54 1.66 -0.45
CA GLU A 60 0.57 0.57 -0.58
C GLU A 60 0.41 -0.12 0.77
N LEU A 61 -0.83 -0.19 1.27
CA LEU A 61 -1.13 -0.83 2.54
C LEU A 61 -1.67 -2.24 2.29
N ILE A 62 -1.00 -3.25 2.85
CA ILE A 62 -1.36 -4.66 2.71
C ILE A 62 -1.89 -5.16 4.04
N VAL A 63 -3.21 -5.28 4.18
CA VAL A 63 -3.85 -5.76 5.41
C VAL A 63 -3.96 -7.28 5.39
N LYS A 64 -3.47 -7.95 6.44
CA LYS A 64 -3.56 -9.41 6.60
C LYS A 64 -4.17 -9.74 7.97
N ASP A 65 -5.14 -10.66 7.97
CA ASP A 65 -5.80 -11.13 9.18
C ASP A 65 -5.01 -12.27 9.83
N ASP A 66 -4.58 -12.10 11.07
CA ASP A 66 -3.87 -13.14 11.84
C ASP A 66 -4.76 -13.96 12.77
N THR A 67 -6.07 -13.71 12.74
CA THR A 67 -7.09 -14.37 13.57
C THR A 67 -6.83 -14.27 15.08
N GLY A 68 -5.94 -13.36 15.50
CA GLY A 68 -5.53 -13.18 16.89
C GLY A 68 -4.59 -14.26 17.44
N THR A 69 -3.84 -14.96 16.57
CA THR A 69 -2.94 -16.06 16.99
C THR A 69 -1.48 -15.82 16.59
N ALA A 70 -0.56 -15.99 17.55
CA ALA A 70 0.86 -15.68 17.35
C ALA A 70 1.55 -16.51 16.24
N ASP A 71 1.12 -17.77 16.05
CA ASP A 71 1.64 -18.63 15.00
C ASP A 71 1.30 -18.10 13.59
N VAL A 72 0.04 -17.69 13.40
CA VAL A 72 -0.42 -17.10 12.14
C VAL A 72 0.24 -15.75 11.91
N THR A 73 0.39 -14.89 12.94
CA THR A 73 1.12 -13.62 12.84
C THR A 73 2.55 -13.84 12.31
N ARG A 74 3.28 -14.83 12.85
CA ARG A 74 4.66 -15.14 12.42
C ARG A 74 4.70 -15.56 10.96
N ARG A 75 3.81 -16.46 10.53
CA ARG A 75 3.76 -16.95 9.15
C ARG A 75 3.46 -15.82 8.17
N ILE A 76 2.49 -14.96 8.50
CA ILE A 76 2.14 -13.80 7.66
C ILE A 76 3.31 -12.82 7.57
N ALA A 77 4.00 -12.53 8.68
CA ALA A 77 5.16 -11.64 8.65
C ALA A 77 6.27 -12.17 7.74
N GLN A 78 6.53 -13.49 7.77
CA GLN A 78 7.48 -14.12 6.86
C GLN A 78 7.02 -14.05 5.40
N GLU A 79 5.73 -14.32 5.14
CA GLU A 79 5.13 -14.23 3.79
C GLU A 79 5.28 -12.82 3.22
N LEU A 80 4.98 -11.78 4.01
CA LEU A 80 5.09 -10.38 3.61
C LEU A 80 6.55 -10.03 3.28
N ILE A 81 7.53 -10.45 4.09
CA ILE A 81 8.95 -10.14 3.82
C ILE A 81 9.46 -10.82 2.54
N VAL A 82 8.96 -12.02 2.23
CA VAL A 82 9.44 -12.82 1.10
C VAL A 82 8.75 -12.45 -0.20
N ASN A 83 7.44 -12.19 -0.17
CA ASN A 83 6.63 -12.07 -1.37
C ASN A 83 6.19 -10.63 -1.68
N ASP A 84 6.22 -9.72 -0.70
CA ASP A 84 5.68 -8.36 -0.83
C ASP A 84 6.75 -7.28 -0.70
#